data_AF-A0A0K8Q558-F1
#
_entry.id   AF-A0A0K8Q558-F1
#
_cell.length_a   1.000
_cell.length_b   1.000
_cell.length_c   1.000
_cell.angle_alpha   90.00
_cell.angle_beta   90.00
_cell.angle_gamma   90.00
#
_symmetry.space_group_name_H-M   'P 1'
#
loop_
_entity.id
_entity.type
_entity.pdbx_description
1 polymer ?
#
loop_
_entity_poly.entity_id
_entity_poly.type
_entity_poly.pdbx_seq_one_letter_code
_entity_poly.pdbx_strand_id
1 'polypeptide(L)'
;MRPNIPIEKTRATAHRGDSSNLRENTLPAIRSAITAGADLVEVDVRLTKDGHVVVLHDTSLLRLWGMERNVSDVDYDVVRDLGTGQERIPLLSEALDLFRGCPSRLLIDMEDAEPAAAAAGVVLASGVDVSWCGNLEGMRTIRALDPDARIWLPWNQRSAPPAELLEELKPEFVNAEYVLLSQATVDRIHDMDSRVACWTVDDREAMRWVLRLGVDSITSNRLELLQATIAEDPDTWPDTSPPAALSGAETLQALEVARELADWAITYTRTADHGEVSTKAHPGDLVSEVDVAVERHVRNVIAARLPGHTVVGEEMGGTATAGQPCWYLDPVDGTTNFVNNIPWTAFSLALAIDVPLLWPSSPIPGEVTSSKR
;
A
#
# COMPACT_ATOMS: atom_id res chain seq x y z
N MET A 1 -8.62 33.40 -5.00
CA MET A 1 -9.39 32.17 -5.29
C MET A 1 -8.92 31.65 -6.63
N ARG A 2 -8.14 30.55 -6.64
CA ARG A 2 -7.97 29.78 -7.87
C ARG A 2 -9.23 28.91 -7.99
N PRO A 3 -9.93 28.89 -9.14
CA PRO A 3 -11.09 28.02 -9.31
C PRO A 3 -10.64 26.58 -9.10
N ASN A 4 -11.49 25.78 -8.46
CA ASN A 4 -11.39 24.34 -8.39
C ASN A 4 -11.45 23.83 -9.85
N ILE A 5 -10.29 23.62 -10.48
CA ILE A 5 -10.20 23.09 -11.84
C ILE A 5 -10.41 21.59 -11.70
N PRO A 6 -11.53 21.02 -12.19
CA PRO A 6 -11.71 19.59 -12.23
C PRO A 6 -10.52 19.01 -13.00
N ILE A 7 -9.83 18.03 -12.42
CA ILE A 7 -8.95 17.22 -13.24
C ILE A 7 -9.89 16.42 -14.16
N GLU A 8 -9.86 16.68 -15.47
CA GLU A 8 -10.67 15.91 -16.45
C GLU A 8 -10.32 14.41 -16.45
N LYS A 9 -9.11 14.04 -15.97
CA LYS A 9 -8.61 12.67 -15.89
C LYS A 9 -7.51 12.49 -14.83
N THR A 10 -7.64 11.51 -13.93
CA THR A 10 -6.64 11.15 -12.91
C THR A 10 -5.22 11.06 -13.50
N ARG A 11 -4.22 11.61 -12.79
CA ARG A 11 -2.82 11.65 -13.22
C ARG A 11 -2.08 10.35 -12.92
N ALA A 12 -1.26 9.90 -13.86
CA ALA A 12 -0.35 8.77 -13.69
C ALA A 12 1.05 9.21 -13.25
N THR A 13 1.46 8.78 -12.05
CA THR A 13 2.79 9.06 -11.48
C THR A 13 3.65 7.80 -11.53
N ALA A 14 4.78 7.87 -12.22
CA ALA A 14 5.75 6.78 -12.29
C ALA A 14 6.63 6.77 -11.02
N HIS A 15 6.57 5.70 -10.24
CA HIS A 15 7.29 5.57 -8.97
C HIS A 15 8.76 5.22 -9.21
N ARG A 16 9.67 6.13 -8.80
CA ARG A 16 11.12 6.02 -8.98
C ARG A 16 11.55 5.86 -10.44
N GLY A 17 10.82 6.48 -11.36
CA GLY A 17 10.94 6.25 -12.80
C GLY A 17 10.19 5.00 -13.27
N ASP A 18 10.62 4.41 -14.38
CA ASP A 18 10.11 3.14 -14.89
C ASP A 18 10.74 1.93 -14.15
N SER A 19 10.48 1.87 -12.84
CA SER A 19 11.12 0.94 -11.91
C SER A 19 10.75 -0.55 -12.13
N SER A 20 9.69 -0.83 -12.89
CA SER A 20 9.35 -2.20 -13.29
C SER A 20 10.28 -2.77 -14.37
N ASN A 21 10.89 -1.92 -15.20
CA ASN A 21 11.69 -2.34 -16.36
C ASN A 21 13.17 -1.98 -16.21
N LEU A 22 13.47 -0.93 -15.46
CA LEU A 22 14.81 -0.37 -15.29
C LEU A 22 15.11 -0.19 -13.80
N ARG A 23 16.39 -0.01 -13.47
CA ARG A 23 16.79 0.22 -12.08
C ARG A 23 16.16 1.53 -11.58
N GLU A 24 15.44 1.44 -10.47
CA GLU A 24 14.78 2.59 -9.82
C GLU A 24 15.75 3.76 -9.60
N ASN A 25 15.22 5.00 -9.67
CA ASN A 25 15.96 6.24 -9.39
C ASN A 25 17.20 6.50 -10.29
N THR A 26 17.27 5.88 -11.47
CA THR A 26 18.34 6.13 -12.45
C THR A 26 17.88 7.04 -13.60
N LEU A 27 18.81 7.72 -14.29
CA LEU A 27 18.47 8.55 -15.45
C LEU A 27 17.78 7.77 -16.58
N PRO A 28 18.17 6.51 -16.90
CA PRO A 28 17.42 5.67 -17.83
C PRO A 28 15.98 5.41 -17.39
N ALA A 29 15.74 5.06 -16.12
CA ALA A 29 14.39 4.83 -15.61
C ALA A 29 13.51 6.09 -15.69
N ILE A 30 14.06 7.25 -15.33
CA ILE A 30 13.37 8.55 -15.43
C ILE A 30 13.05 8.87 -16.89
N ARG A 31 14.01 8.71 -17.80
CA ARG A 31 13.82 8.97 -19.23
C ARG A 31 12.78 8.03 -19.85
N SER A 32 12.77 6.76 -19.45
CA SER A 32 11.76 5.78 -19.89
C SER A 32 10.36 6.22 -19.48
N ALA A 33 10.16 6.59 -18.21
CA ALA A 33 8.88 7.07 -17.72
C ALA A 33 8.39 8.35 -18.42
N ILE A 34 9.28 9.32 -18.67
CA ILE A 34 8.98 10.51 -19.47
C ILE A 34 8.55 10.12 -20.89
N THR A 35 9.29 9.22 -21.54
CA THR A 35 9.03 8.78 -22.91
C THR A 35 7.69 8.02 -23.01
N ALA A 36 7.35 7.26 -21.99
CA ALA A 36 6.07 6.57 -21.85
C ALA A 36 4.89 7.53 -21.53
N GLY A 37 5.15 8.83 -21.33
CA GLY A 37 4.12 9.83 -21.13
C GLY A 37 3.55 9.86 -19.71
N ALA A 38 4.36 9.57 -18.69
CA ALA A 38 3.97 9.81 -17.30
C ALA A 38 3.62 11.29 -17.08
N ASP A 39 2.55 11.58 -16.34
CA ASP A 39 2.21 12.96 -15.95
C ASP A 39 3.23 13.49 -14.95
N LEU A 40 3.61 12.63 -14.00
CA LEU A 40 4.68 12.87 -13.04
C LEU A 40 5.65 11.69 -13.01
N VAL A 41 6.91 12.00 -12.71
CA VAL A 41 7.90 11.00 -12.33
C VAL A 41 8.33 11.32 -10.91
N GLU A 42 8.08 10.39 -10.00
CA GLU A 42 8.52 10.48 -8.62
C GLU A 42 9.96 9.95 -8.53
N VAL A 43 10.78 10.61 -7.72
CA VAL A 43 12.11 10.16 -7.34
C VAL A 43 12.41 10.52 -5.89
N ASP A 44 13.20 9.66 -5.24
CA ASP A 44 13.68 9.89 -3.89
C ASP A 44 15.02 10.61 -3.89
N VAL A 45 15.25 11.51 -2.93
CA VAL A 45 16.55 12.17 -2.76
C VAL A 45 17.16 11.96 -1.39
N ARG A 46 18.49 11.83 -1.38
CA ARG A 46 19.31 11.72 -0.17
C ARG A 46 20.57 12.56 -0.26
N LEU A 47 21.22 12.73 0.89
CA LEU A 47 22.50 13.41 1.00
C LEU A 47 23.65 12.42 1.15
N THR A 48 24.72 12.68 0.39
CA THR A 48 26.04 12.12 0.69
C THR A 48 26.64 12.83 1.89
N LYS A 49 27.72 12.26 2.44
CA LYS A 49 28.45 12.85 3.58
C LYS A 49 28.95 14.27 3.30
N ASP A 50 29.36 14.54 2.07
CA ASP A 50 29.85 15.84 1.59
C ASP A 50 28.73 16.75 1.04
N GLY A 51 27.45 16.41 1.31
CA GLY A 51 26.31 17.29 1.09
C GLY A 51 25.76 17.33 -0.34
N HIS A 52 26.15 16.38 -1.21
CA HIS A 52 25.57 16.28 -2.55
C HIS A 52 24.17 15.64 -2.49
N VAL A 53 23.23 16.23 -3.21
CA VAL A 53 21.87 15.69 -3.36
C VAL A 53 21.87 14.64 -4.47
N VAL A 54 21.70 13.38 -4.08
CA VAL A 54 21.68 12.22 -4.97
C VAL A 54 20.28 11.62 -5.05
N VAL A 55 19.95 11.03 -6.19
CA VAL A 55 18.65 10.39 -6.44
C VAL A 55 18.74 8.92 -6.01
N LEU A 56 18.17 8.59 -4.85
CA LEU A 56 18.32 7.30 -4.20
C LEU A 56 17.25 7.10 -3.12
N HIS A 57 16.55 5.97 -3.15
CA HIS A 57 15.54 5.63 -2.14
C HIS A 57 16.15 5.18 -0.81
N ASP A 58 17.02 4.17 -0.81
CA ASP A 58 17.48 3.53 0.43
C ASP A 58 18.53 4.39 1.16
N THR A 59 18.51 4.37 2.50
CA THR A 59 19.64 4.87 3.30
C THR A 59 20.91 4.05 3.03
N SER A 60 20.76 2.74 2.85
CA SER A 60 21.83 1.79 2.61
C SER A 60 22.10 1.60 1.12
N LEU A 61 23.38 1.53 0.75
CA LEU A 61 23.84 1.23 -0.60
C LEU A 61 23.81 -0.29 -0.91
N LEU A 62 23.36 -1.12 0.02
CA LEU A 62 23.51 -2.58 -0.09
C LEU A 62 22.56 -3.20 -1.13
N ARG A 63 21.26 -2.89 -1.08
CA ARG A 63 20.21 -3.59 -1.85
C ARG A 63 20.44 -3.54 -3.35
N LEU A 64 20.78 -2.36 -3.88
CA LEU A 64 20.90 -2.12 -5.32
C LEU A 64 22.35 -1.93 -5.81
N TRP A 65 23.26 -1.59 -4.90
CA TRP A 65 24.63 -1.19 -5.26
C TRP A 65 25.70 -2.08 -4.62
N GLY A 66 25.31 -3.04 -3.77
CA GLY A 66 26.20 -4.06 -3.22
C GLY A 66 27.24 -3.54 -2.22
N MET A 67 27.06 -2.34 -1.68
CA MET A 67 27.98 -1.72 -0.72
C MET A 67 27.36 -1.67 0.68
N GLU A 68 28.02 -2.28 1.66
CA GLU A 68 27.60 -2.26 3.07
C GLU A 68 28.01 -0.95 3.77
N ARG A 69 27.40 0.15 3.32
CA ARG A 69 27.53 1.51 3.85
C ARG A 69 26.22 2.27 3.66
N ASN A 70 25.95 3.25 4.52
CA ASN A 70 24.90 4.22 4.24
C ASN A 70 25.43 5.33 3.32
N VAL A 71 24.55 5.91 2.52
CA VAL A 71 24.88 7.02 1.62
C VAL A 71 25.39 8.24 2.39
N SER A 72 24.88 8.49 3.60
CA SER A 72 25.30 9.58 4.48
C SER A 72 26.71 9.41 5.06
N ASP A 73 27.31 8.22 4.93
CA ASP A 73 28.63 7.91 5.49
C ASP A 73 29.76 8.04 4.47
N VAL A 74 29.43 8.30 3.20
CA VAL A 74 30.38 8.32 2.08
C VAL A 74 30.29 9.61 1.27
N ASP A 75 31.43 10.06 0.76
CA ASP A 75 31.51 11.25 -0.11
C ASP A 75 30.98 10.90 -1.52
N TYR A 76 30.54 11.90 -2.28
CA TYR A 76 29.94 11.69 -3.59
C TYR A 76 30.86 10.98 -4.58
N ASP A 77 32.18 11.15 -4.49
CA ASP A 77 33.13 10.42 -5.35
C ASP A 77 32.95 8.89 -5.25
N VAL A 78 32.63 8.36 -4.07
CA VAL A 78 32.35 6.92 -3.88
C VAL A 78 31.01 6.55 -4.50
N VAL A 79 29.99 7.39 -4.30
CA VAL A 79 28.63 7.17 -4.80
C VAL A 79 28.59 7.23 -6.33
N ARG A 80 29.32 8.15 -6.95
CA ARG A 80 29.44 8.33 -8.41
C ARG A 80 29.96 7.07 -9.09
N ASP A 81 30.87 6.35 -8.43
CA ASP A 81 31.53 5.17 -8.98
C ASP A 81 30.68 3.89 -8.82
N LEU A 82 29.51 3.97 -8.17
CA LEU A 82 28.53 2.89 -8.07
C LEU A 82 27.63 2.84 -9.31
N GLY A 83 27.79 1.77 -10.11
CA GLY A 83 27.07 1.57 -11.37
C GLY A 83 27.96 1.84 -12.60
N THR A 84 27.36 1.85 -13.79
CA THR A 84 28.12 2.07 -15.05
C THR A 84 27.39 3.06 -15.96
N GLY A 85 28.12 4.04 -16.49
CA GLY A 85 27.55 5.04 -17.41
C GLY A 85 26.37 5.78 -16.79
N GLN A 86 25.20 5.69 -17.40
CA GLN A 86 23.96 6.32 -16.90
C GLN A 86 23.20 5.45 -15.89
N GLU A 87 23.58 4.19 -15.68
CA GLU A 87 23.03 3.26 -14.68
C GLU A 87 23.66 3.44 -13.29
N ARG A 88 24.22 4.63 -13.03
CA ARG A 88 24.78 5.02 -11.73
C ARG A 88 23.73 5.76 -10.89
N ILE A 89 24.04 5.98 -9.61
CA ILE A 89 23.28 6.91 -8.76
C ILE A 89 23.47 8.35 -9.31
N PRO A 90 22.42 9.02 -9.82
CA PRO A 90 22.55 10.35 -10.37
C PRO A 90 22.54 11.43 -9.28
N LEU A 91 23.11 12.59 -9.60
CA LEU A 91 22.80 13.82 -8.86
C LEU A 91 21.39 14.30 -9.20
N LEU A 92 20.73 14.95 -8.25
CA LEU A 92 19.44 15.60 -8.52
C LEU A 92 19.53 16.62 -9.67
N SER A 93 20.65 17.35 -9.78
CA SER A 93 20.87 18.28 -10.90
C SER A 93 20.83 17.61 -12.27
N GLU A 94 21.33 16.37 -12.37
CA GLU A 94 21.33 15.60 -13.62
C GLU A 94 19.91 15.10 -13.96
N ALA A 95 19.13 14.72 -12.95
CA ALA A 95 17.73 14.36 -13.13
C ALA A 95 16.90 15.57 -13.59
N LEU A 96 17.09 16.75 -12.96
CA LEU A 96 16.38 17.99 -13.31
C LEU A 96 16.57 18.41 -14.77
N ASP A 97 17.74 18.18 -15.34
CA ASP A 97 18.01 18.49 -16.75
C ASP A 97 17.09 17.72 -17.72
N LEU A 98 16.57 16.55 -17.32
CA LEU A 98 15.59 15.79 -18.13
C LEU A 98 14.22 16.46 -18.20
N PHE A 99 13.91 17.38 -17.28
CA PHE A 99 12.59 18.01 -17.16
C PHE A 99 12.54 19.41 -17.80
N ARG A 100 13.65 19.92 -18.32
CA ARG A 100 13.68 21.22 -19.03
C ARG A 100 12.85 21.16 -20.31
N GLY A 101 11.73 21.88 -20.33
CA GLY A 101 10.79 21.87 -21.47
C GLY A 101 10.03 20.55 -21.63
N CYS A 102 10.03 19.70 -20.60
CA CYS A 102 9.34 18.42 -20.59
C CYS A 102 7.87 18.61 -20.16
N PRO A 103 6.92 17.90 -20.77
CA PRO A 103 5.52 17.92 -20.32
C PRO A 103 5.33 17.23 -18.97
N SER A 104 6.11 16.19 -18.67
CA SER A 104 6.11 15.52 -17.36
C SER A 104 6.71 16.42 -16.29
N ARG A 105 6.25 16.27 -15.05
CA ARG A 105 6.80 16.96 -13.89
C ARG A 105 7.59 16.02 -12.99
N LEU A 106 8.69 16.50 -12.42
CA LEU A 106 9.41 15.80 -11.37
C LEU A 106 8.68 15.99 -10.03
N LEU A 107 8.41 14.89 -9.33
CA LEU A 107 7.96 14.85 -7.94
C LEU A 107 9.13 14.36 -7.08
N ILE A 108 9.59 15.18 -6.14
CA ILE A 108 10.75 14.88 -5.30
C ILE A 108 10.26 14.41 -3.93
N ASP A 109 10.61 13.19 -3.54
CA ASP A 109 10.39 12.62 -2.21
C ASP A 109 11.64 12.79 -1.33
N MET A 110 11.45 13.21 -0.08
CA MET A 110 12.51 13.30 0.90
C MET A 110 12.03 13.01 2.33
N GLU A 111 12.93 12.40 3.10
CA GLU A 111 12.59 11.88 4.43
C GLU A 111 12.76 12.88 5.57
N ASP A 112 13.45 14.02 5.40
CA ASP A 112 13.81 14.93 6.49
C ASP A 112 14.04 16.39 6.02
N ALA A 113 14.16 17.31 7.00
CA ALA A 113 14.39 18.74 6.76
C ALA A 113 15.71 19.07 6.05
N GLU A 114 16.80 18.37 6.38
CA GLU A 114 18.12 18.66 5.81
C GLU A 114 18.20 18.30 4.31
N PRO A 115 17.80 17.09 3.86
CA PRO A 115 17.63 16.80 2.44
C PRO A 115 16.66 17.75 1.74
N ALA A 116 15.56 18.16 2.38
CA ALA A 116 14.60 19.10 1.81
C ALA A 116 15.25 20.46 1.49
N ALA A 117 15.99 21.03 2.44
CA ALA A 117 16.66 22.31 2.26
C ALA A 117 17.74 22.25 1.17
N ALA A 118 18.54 21.17 1.15
CA ALA A 118 19.57 20.97 0.14
C ALA A 118 18.98 20.78 -1.27
N ALA A 119 17.95 19.93 -1.40
CA ALA A 119 17.25 19.71 -2.66
C ALA A 119 16.58 20.99 -3.18
N ALA A 120 15.95 21.78 -2.31
CA ALA A 120 15.38 23.07 -2.67
C ALA A 120 16.42 24.03 -3.25
N GLY A 121 17.64 24.05 -2.70
CA GLY A 121 18.77 24.82 -3.25
C GLY A 121 19.15 24.39 -4.67
N VAL A 122 19.22 23.07 -4.92
CA VAL A 122 19.51 22.51 -6.25
C VAL A 122 18.41 22.84 -7.25
N VAL A 123 17.13 22.69 -6.85
CA VAL A 123 15.96 23.01 -7.68
C VAL A 123 15.94 24.50 -8.05
N LEU A 124 16.11 25.38 -7.06
CA LEU A 124 16.15 26.83 -7.28
C LEU A 124 17.25 27.22 -8.29
N ALA A 125 18.45 26.63 -8.16
CA ALA A 125 19.55 26.88 -9.09
C ALA A 125 19.28 26.36 -10.51
N SER A 126 18.47 25.30 -10.64
CA SER A 126 18.13 24.71 -11.94
C SER A 126 17.10 25.53 -12.73
N GLY A 127 16.19 26.22 -12.03
CA GLY A 127 15.04 26.92 -12.61
C GLY A 127 13.94 25.99 -13.14
N VAL A 128 13.98 24.70 -12.81
CA VAL A 128 12.95 23.71 -13.18
C VAL A 128 11.83 23.72 -12.15
N ASP A 129 10.58 23.71 -12.63
CA ASP A 129 9.38 23.65 -11.80
C ASP A 129 9.08 22.20 -11.40
N VAL A 130 8.98 21.93 -10.09
CA VAL A 130 8.84 20.59 -9.50
C VAL A 130 7.70 20.53 -8.49
N SER A 131 7.31 19.31 -8.11
CA SER A 131 6.45 19.05 -6.96
C SER A 131 7.24 18.37 -5.85
N TRP A 132 6.75 18.46 -4.61
CA TRP A 132 7.42 17.93 -3.42
C TRP A 132 6.47 17.00 -2.63
N CYS A 133 6.93 15.81 -2.25
CA CYS A 133 6.26 14.89 -1.31
C CYS A 133 7.26 14.37 -0.27
N GLY A 134 6.86 13.54 0.70
CA GLY A 134 7.80 12.95 1.65
C GLY A 134 7.30 13.02 3.07
N ASN A 135 8.05 13.59 4.02
CA ASN A 135 7.58 13.72 5.41
C ASN A 135 7.04 15.13 5.74
N LEU A 136 6.32 15.27 6.86
CA LEU A 136 5.69 16.52 7.26
C LEU A 136 6.70 17.65 7.56
N GLU A 137 7.86 17.30 8.12
CA GLU A 137 8.91 18.28 8.47
C GLU A 137 9.62 18.83 7.22
N GLY A 138 9.89 17.98 6.24
CA GLY A 138 10.38 18.32 4.91
C GLY A 138 9.40 19.24 4.19
N MET A 139 8.10 18.92 4.19
CA MET A 139 7.09 19.80 3.57
C MET A 139 7.01 21.19 4.23
N ARG A 140 7.14 21.26 5.57
CA ARG A 140 7.26 22.55 6.28
C ARG A 140 8.51 23.32 5.87
N THR A 141 9.63 22.62 5.73
CA THR A 141 10.89 23.20 5.28
C THR A 141 10.75 23.76 3.87
N ILE A 142 10.19 22.98 2.94
CA ILE A 142 9.92 23.43 1.57
C ILE A 142 9.00 24.64 1.54
N ARG A 143 7.87 24.62 2.28
CA ARG A 143 6.94 25.76 2.33
C ARG A 143 7.59 27.03 2.90
N ALA A 144 8.48 26.88 3.88
CA ALA A 144 9.20 28.01 4.47
C ALA A 144 10.23 28.62 3.49
N LEU A 145 10.87 27.79 2.67
CA LEU A 145 11.83 28.22 1.65
C LEU A 145 11.14 28.79 0.40
N ASP A 146 9.98 28.25 0.03
CA ASP A 146 9.20 28.65 -1.13
C ASP A 146 7.69 28.71 -0.80
N PRO A 147 7.14 29.94 -0.61
CA PRO A 147 5.72 30.16 -0.34
C PRO A 147 4.76 29.70 -1.45
N ASP A 148 5.26 29.48 -2.67
CA ASP A 148 4.48 29.05 -3.83
C ASP A 148 4.74 27.58 -4.24
N ALA A 149 5.60 26.86 -3.50
CA ALA A 149 5.91 25.45 -3.74
C ALA A 149 4.65 24.57 -3.88
N ARG A 150 4.71 23.61 -4.79
CA ARG A 150 3.66 22.60 -4.98
C ARG A 150 3.91 21.40 -4.09
N ILE A 151 3.15 21.32 -3.00
CA ILE A 151 3.30 20.32 -1.96
C ILE A 151 2.24 19.23 -2.10
N TRP A 152 2.70 17.99 -1.96
CA TRP A 152 1.89 16.80 -1.76
C TRP A 152 2.03 16.44 -0.27
N LEU A 153 1.01 16.82 0.51
CA LEU A 153 0.99 16.63 1.96
C LEU A 153 0.97 15.14 2.30
N PRO A 154 2.00 14.58 2.94
CA PRO A 154 1.95 13.18 3.37
C PRO A 154 0.91 12.96 4.44
N TRP A 155 0.09 11.93 4.24
CA TRP A 155 -1.03 11.67 5.13
C TRP A 155 -1.36 10.18 5.27
N ASN A 156 -0.82 9.57 6.32
CA ASN A 156 -1.02 8.14 6.61
C ASN A 156 -2.03 7.94 7.75
N GLN A 157 -3.20 8.58 7.62
CA GLN A 157 -4.32 8.45 8.56
C GLN A 157 -5.64 8.26 7.78
N ARG A 158 -6.59 7.53 8.37
CA ARG A 158 -7.91 7.27 7.75
C ARG A 158 -8.81 8.51 7.71
N SER A 159 -8.67 9.41 8.68
CA SER A 159 -9.39 10.69 8.71
C SER A 159 -8.77 11.68 7.76
N ALA A 160 -9.52 12.67 7.27
CA ALA A 160 -8.95 13.79 6.53
C ALA A 160 -7.98 14.63 7.41
N PRO A 161 -7.00 15.34 6.80
CA PRO A 161 -6.15 16.26 7.53
C PRO A 161 -6.93 17.35 8.27
N PRO A 162 -6.42 17.83 9.43
CA PRO A 162 -6.99 18.98 10.11
C PRO A 162 -6.89 20.24 9.23
N ALA A 163 -7.88 21.13 9.32
CA ALA A 163 -7.95 22.33 8.49
C ALA A 163 -6.74 23.25 8.70
N GLU A 164 -6.23 23.33 9.93
CA GLU A 164 -5.06 24.11 10.30
C GLU A 164 -3.82 23.68 9.51
N LEU A 165 -3.67 22.38 9.24
CA LEU A 165 -2.54 21.86 8.49
C LEU A 165 -2.67 22.16 6.99
N LEU A 166 -3.90 22.11 6.45
CA LEU A 166 -4.16 22.52 5.07
C LEU A 166 -3.93 24.02 4.87
N GLU A 167 -4.30 24.85 5.85
CA GLU A 167 -4.02 26.29 5.84
C GLU A 167 -2.52 26.60 5.95
N GLU A 168 -1.81 25.85 6.79
CA GLU A 168 -0.35 25.97 7.00
C GLU A 168 0.42 25.66 5.71
N LEU A 169 0.18 24.48 5.12
CA LEU A 169 0.99 23.97 4.01
C LEU A 169 0.42 24.24 2.63
N LYS A 170 -0.88 24.53 2.52
CA LYS A 170 -1.59 24.79 1.25
C LYS A 170 -1.23 23.74 0.19
N PRO A 171 -1.44 22.45 0.46
CA PRO A 171 -1.04 21.40 -0.47
C PRO A 171 -1.83 21.46 -1.78
N GLU A 172 -1.22 21.03 -2.89
CA GLU A 172 -1.96 20.70 -4.12
C GLU A 172 -2.67 19.35 -3.95
N PHE A 173 -2.02 18.39 -3.28
CA PHE A 173 -2.55 17.05 -3.02
C PHE A 173 -2.36 16.66 -1.55
N VAL A 174 -3.32 15.95 -0.99
CA VAL A 174 -3.14 15.09 0.17
C VAL A 174 -2.70 13.73 -0.36
N ASN A 175 -1.47 13.32 -0.04
CA ASN A 175 -0.82 12.11 -0.56
C ASN A 175 -0.83 11.00 0.50
N ALA A 176 -1.66 9.98 0.28
CA ALA A 176 -1.96 8.96 1.28
C ALA A 176 -1.66 7.54 0.79
N GLU A 177 -1.35 6.64 1.72
CA GLU A 177 -1.33 5.21 1.43
C GLU A 177 -2.74 4.74 1.03
N TYR A 178 -2.87 4.09 -0.13
CA TYR A 178 -4.18 3.85 -0.74
C TYR A 178 -5.13 3.03 0.14
N VAL A 179 -4.61 2.09 0.95
CA VAL A 179 -5.41 1.24 1.86
C VAL A 179 -6.08 2.01 3.00
N LEU A 180 -5.67 3.26 3.24
CA LEU A 180 -6.27 4.13 4.27
C LEU A 180 -7.40 4.99 3.71
N LEU A 181 -7.59 4.99 2.39
CA LEU A 181 -8.62 5.78 1.72
C LEU A 181 -10.00 5.13 1.84
N SER A 182 -11.01 5.98 1.90
CA SER A 182 -12.42 5.63 1.81
C SER A 182 -13.15 6.70 1.01
N GLN A 183 -14.34 6.42 0.49
CA GLN A 183 -15.15 7.42 -0.22
C GLN A 183 -15.35 8.67 0.64
N ALA A 184 -15.71 8.48 1.92
CA ALA A 184 -15.92 9.58 2.85
C ALA A 184 -14.66 10.43 3.09
N THR A 185 -13.48 9.81 3.09
CA THR A 185 -12.21 10.53 3.25
C THR A 185 -11.88 11.32 1.99
N VAL A 186 -12.08 10.74 0.80
CA VAL A 186 -11.83 11.43 -0.48
C VAL A 186 -12.78 12.62 -0.66
N ASP A 187 -14.09 12.41 -0.48
CA ASP A 187 -15.10 13.49 -0.57
C ASP A 187 -14.76 14.65 0.38
N ARG A 188 -14.35 14.33 1.61
CA ARG A 188 -13.99 15.34 2.61
C ARG A 188 -12.75 16.13 2.23
N ILE A 189 -11.75 15.51 1.62
CA ILE A 189 -10.53 16.21 1.17
C ILE A 189 -10.90 17.14 -0.01
N HIS A 190 -11.74 16.68 -0.93
CA HIS A 190 -12.25 17.50 -2.04
C HIS A 190 -13.09 18.69 -1.56
N ASP A 191 -13.95 18.50 -0.54
CA ASP A 191 -14.73 19.56 0.10
C ASP A 191 -13.86 20.64 0.77
N MET A 192 -12.60 20.31 1.08
CA MET A 192 -11.60 21.22 1.63
C MET A 192 -10.71 21.86 0.54
N ASP A 193 -11.15 21.85 -0.72
CA ASP A 193 -10.46 22.39 -1.90
C ASP A 193 -9.03 21.81 -2.11
N SER A 194 -8.79 20.57 -1.64
CA SER A 194 -7.54 19.84 -1.85
C SER A 194 -7.78 18.60 -2.72
N ARG A 195 -6.78 18.18 -3.49
CA ARG A 195 -6.84 16.95 -4.29
C ARG A 195 -6.33 15.75 -3.50
N VAL A 196 -6.63 14.53 -3.96
CA VAL A 196 -6.13 13.29 -3.35
C VAL A 196 -5.14 12.61 -4.27
N ALA A 197 -3.94 12.34 -3.79
CA ALA A 197 -2.98 11.45 -4.43
C ALA A 197 -2.82 10.19 -3.58
N CYS A 198 -2.51 9.05 -4.20
CA CYS A 198 -2.24 7.83 -3.46
C CYS A 198 -1.09 7.01 -4.00
N TRP A 199 -0.48 6.23 -3.11
CA TRP A 199 0.64 5.34 -3.40
C TRP A 199 0.56 4.07 -2.51
N THR A 200 1.30 3.01 -2.81
CA THR A 200 1.78 2.63 -4.15
C THR A 200 0.82 1.58 -4.70
N VAL A 201 0.20 1.83 -5.84
CA VAL A 201 -0.88 0.98 -6.36
C VAL A 201 -0.38 0.23 -7.60
N ASP A 202 -0.17 -1.07 -7.49
CA ASP A 202 0.49 -1.87 -8.54
C ASP A 202 -0.39 -2.95 -9.17
N ASP A 203 -1.58 -3.19 -8.62
CA ASP A 203 -2.54 -4.13 -9.18
C ASP A 203 -3.74 -3.40 -9.79
N ARG A 204 -4.27 -3.99 -10.88
CA ARG A 204 -5.33 -3.38 -11.68
C ARG A 204 -6.62 -3.17 -10.88
N GLU A 205 -6.95 -4.08 -9.98
CA GLU A 205 -8.21 -4.01 -9.23
C GLU A 205 -8.16 -2.93 -8.15
N ALA A 206 -7.02 -2.76 -7.47
CA ALA A 206 -6.78 -1.65 -6.57
C ALA A 206 -6.76 -0.31 -7.32
N MET A 207 -6.16 -0.24 -8.52
CA MET A 207 -6.20 0.96 -9.37
C MET A 207 -7.64 1.35 -9.71
N ARG A 208 -8.46 0.39 -10.17
CA ARG A 208 -9.90 0.62 -10.43
C ARG A 208 -10.62 1.07 -9.17
N TRP A 209 -10.34 0.45 -8.03
CA TRP A 209 -10.95 0.80 -6.76
C TRP A 209 -10.65 2.25 -6.35
N VAL A 210 -9.38 2.68 -6.36
CA VAL A 210 -9.04 4.09 -6.02
C VAL A 210 -9.56 5.08 -7.06
N LEU A 211 -9.66 4.69 -8.34
CA LEU A 211 -10.29 5.51 -9.37
C LEU A 211 -11.79 5.68 -9.11
N ARG A 212 -12.50 4.63 -8.66
CA ARG A 212 -13.90 4.73 -8.23
C ARG A 212 -14.09 5.68 -7.05
N LEU A 213 -13.12 5.75 -6.15
CA LEU A 213 -13.17 6.71 -5.04
C LEU A 213 -13.05 8.16 -5.50
N GLY A 214 -12.50 8.42 -6.69
CA GLY A 214 -12.26 9.76 -7.22
C GLY A 214 -10.86 10.30 -6.95
N VAL A 215 -9.86 9.44 -6.76
CA VAL A 215 -8.47 9.88 -6.58
C VAL A 215 -7.95 10.65 -7.81
N ASP A 216 -7.24 11.76 -7.55
CA ASP A 216 -6.75 12.70 -8.56
C ASP A 216 -5.37 12.33 -9.13
N SER A 217 -4.55 11.58 -8.40
CA SER A 217 -3.29 11.03 -8.89
C SER A 217 -2.92 9.70 -8.24
N ILE A 218 -2.38 8.77 -9.02
CA ILE A 218 -1.94 7.46 -8.53
C ILE A 218 -0.44 7.29 -8.83
N THR A 219 0.32 6.93 -7.82
CA THR A 219 1.74 6.53 -7.94
C THR A 219 1.84 5.02 -8.02
N SER A 220 2.53 4.52 -9.04
CA SER A 220 2.65 3.09 -9.33
C SER A 220 4.05 2.73 -9.83
N ASN A 221 4.53 1.54 -9.46
CA ASN A 221 5.70 0.91 -10.09
C ASN A 221 5.39 0.44 -11.52
N ARG A 222 4.11 0.31 -11.89
CA ARG A 222 3.66 -0.26 -13.16
C ARG A 222 2.95 0.79 -14.01
N LEU A 223 3.72 1.76 -14.52
CA LEU A 223 3.20 2.92 -15.26
C LEU A 223 2.28 2.53 -16.43
N GLU A 224 2.70 1.60 -17.29
CA GLU A 224 1.89 1.18 -18.45
C GLU A 224 0.55 0.57 -18.03
N LEU A 225 0.56 -0.23 -16.94
CA LEU A 225 -0.66 -0.80 -16.38
C LEU A 225 -1.58 0.30 -15.88
N LEU A 226 -1.03 1.26 -15.13
CA LEU A 226 -1.78 2.39 -14.60
C LEU A 226 -2.41 3.23 -15.72
N GLN A 227 -1.64 3.63 -16.72
CA GLN A 227 -2.15 4.41 -17.86
C GLN A 227 -3.24 3.66 -18.62
N ALA A 228 -3.07 2.34 -18.82
CA ALA A 228 -4.08 1.51 -19.43
C ALA A 228 -5.37 1.47 -18.59
N THR A 229 -5.27 1.35 -17.27
CA THR A 229 -6.43 1.31 -16.37
C THR A 229 -7.16 2.65 -16.31
N ILE A 230 -6.45 3.78 -16.26
CA ILE A 230 -7.09 5.12 -16.30
C ILE A 230 -7.80 5.36 -17.65
N ALA A 231 -7.35 4.71 -18.73
CA ALA A 231 -8.00 4.80 -20.05
C ALA A 231 -9.21 3.87 -20.23
N GLU A 232 -9.49 2.98 -19.27
CA GLU A 232 -10.67 2.12 -19.32
C GLU A 232 -11.95 2.92 -19.10
N ASP A 233 -13.06 2.43 -19.66
CA ASP A 233 -14.39 2.92 -19.35
C ASP A 233 -14.85 2.34 -18.00
N PRO A 234 -15.07 3.16 -16.95
CA PRO A 234 -15.47 2.67 -15.63
C PRO A 234 -16.76 1.83 -15.63
N ASP A 235 -17.65 2.03 -16.61
CA ASP A 235 -18.88 1.25 -16.77
C ASP A 235 -18.61 -0.21 -17.19
N THR A 236 -17.39 -0.49 -17.67
CA THR A 236 -16.96 -1.84 -18.06
C THR A 236 -16.27 -2.61 -16.94
N TRP A 237 -15.95 -1.94 -15.83
CA TRP A 237 -15.31 -2.58 -14.69
C TRP A 237 -16.26 -3.56 -14.00
N PRO A 238 -15.74 -4.67 -13.43
CA PRO A 238 -16.56 -5.58 -12.64
C PRO A 238 -17.37 -4.82 -11.60
N ASP A 239 -18.62 -5.21 -11.41
CA ASP A 239 -19.47 -4.63 -10.37
C ASP A 239 -18.81 -4.89 -9.01
N THR A 240 -18.32 -3.83 -8.36
CA THR A 240 -17.88 -3.88 -6.95
C THR A 240 -18.97 -3.33 -6.05
N SER A 241 -20.22 -3.29 -6.51
CA SER A 241 -21.36 -3.14 -5.61
C SER A 241 -21.08 -4.04 -4.42
N PRO A 242 -21.15 -3.49 -3.20
CA PRO A 242 -20.89 -4.28 -2.03
C PRO A 242 -21.76 -5.53 -2.15
N PRO A 243 -21.17 -6.72 -1.96
CA PRO A 243 -21.92 -7.94 -2.05
C PRO A 243 -23.13 -7.86 -1.14
N ALA A 244 -24.16 -8.65 -1.44
CA ALA A 244 -25.38 -8.71 -0.64
C ALA A 244 -25.00 -8.71 0.85
N ALA A 245 -25.26 -7.62 1.56
CA ALA A 245 -24.82 -7.51 2.94
C ALA A 245 -25.75 -8.36 3.79
N LEU A 246 -25.17 -9.14 4.72
CA LEU A 246 -25.96 -9.69 5.81
C LEU A 246 -26.73 -8.54 6.49
N SER A 247 -27.98 -8.79 6.84
CA SER A 247 -28.72 -7.88 7.71
C SER A 247 -27.97 -7.70 9.04
N GLY A 248 -28.29 -6.64 9.78
CA GLY A 248 -27.67 -6.39 11.08
C GLY A 248 -27.86 -7.56 12.07
N ALA A 249 -29.00 -8.26 11.99
CA ALA A 249 -29.27 -9.44 12.81
C ALA A 249 -28.38 -10.63 12.42
N GLU A 250 -28.26 -10.92 11.12
CA GLU A 250 -27.41 -12.00 10.60
C GLU A 250 -25.93 -11.74 10.90
N THR A 251 -25.50 -10.48 10.83
CA THR A 251 -24.12 -10.10 11.17
C THR A 251 -23.82 -10.34 12.65
N LEU A 252 -24.74 -9.98 13.54
CA LEU A 252 -24.58 -10.22 14.97
C LEU A 252 -24.55 -11.71 15.30
N GLN A 253 -25.43 -12.51 14.66
CA GLN A 253 -25.45 -13.95 14.82
C GLN A 253 -24.17 -14.62 14.30
N ALA A 254 -23.67 -14.19 13.13
CA ALA A 254 -22.41 -14.67 12.57
C ALA A 254 -21.23 -14.34 13.50
N LEU A 255 -21.19 -13.14 14.06
CA LEU A 255 -20.14 -12.70 14.99
C LEU A 255 -20.15 -13.50 16.30
N GLU A 256 -21.34 -13.79 16.84
CA GLU A 256 -21.52 -14.63 18.03
C GLU A 256 -20.98 -16.04 17.77
N VAL A 257 -21.37 -16.67 16.66
CA VAL A 257 -20.89 -17.99 16.25
C VAL A 257 -19.36 -18.00 16.07
N ALA A 258 -18.80 -16.99 15.40
CA ALA A 258 -17.36 -16.89 15.17
C ALA A 258 -16.57 -16.79 16.48
N ARG A 259 -17.07 -16.02 17.46
CA ARG A 259 -16.44 -15.88 18.78
C ARG A 259 -16.47 -17.18 19.57
N GLU A 260 -17.61 -17.86 19.60
CA GLU A 260 -17.72 -19.15 20.28
C GLU A 260 -16.79 -20.21 19.67
N LEU A 261 -16.69 -20.23 18.33
CA LEU A 261 -15.78 -21.14 17.63
C LEU A 261 -14.32 -20.82 17.91
N ALA A 262 -13.94 -19.54 17.92
CA ALA A 262 -12.58 -19.12 18.26
C ALA A 262 -12.20 -19.49 19.70
N ASP A 263 -13.07 -19.20 20.67
CA ASP A 263 -12.84 -19.54 22.08
C ASP A 263 -12.68 -21.05 22.29
N TRP A 264 -13.53 -21.84 21.62
CA TRP A 264 -13.45 -23.30 21.66
C TRP A 264 -12.16 -23.80 21.00
N ALA A 265 -11.84 -23.35 19.79
CA ALA A 265 -10.66 -23.80 19.04
C ALA A 265 -9.37 -23.47 19.79
N ILE A 266 -9.23 -22.24 20.32
CA ILE A 266 -8.07 -21.84 21.12
C ILE A 266 -7.93 -22.73 22.37
N THR A 267 -9.03 -23.03 23.05
CA THR A 267 -9.02 -23.89 24.25
C THR A 267 -8.66 -25.33 23.90
N TYR A 268 -9.23 -25.85 22.82
CA TYR A 268 -9.00 -27.21 22.35
C TYR A 268 -7.54 -27.39 21.90
N THR A 269 -7.02 -26.53 21.03
CA THR A 269 -5.64 -26.58 20.54
C THR A 269 -4.61 -26.45 21.69
N ARG A 270 -4.91 -25.69 22.75
CA ARG A 270 -4.02 -25.58 23.92
C ARG A 270 -3.96 -26.82 24.80
N THR A 271 -4.97 -27.68 24.75
CA THR A 271 -5.13 -28.82 25.66
C THR A 271 -5.03 -30.17 24.97
N ALA A 272 -5.20 -30.19 23.64
CA ALA A 272 -5.06 -31.38 22.82
C ALA A 272 -3.60 -31.79 22.64
N ASP A 273 -3.36 -33.10 22.61
CA ASP A 273 -2.16 -33.65 21.99
C ASP A 273 -2.32 -33.51 20.47
N HIS A 274 -1.25 -33.20 19.74
CA HIS A 274 -1.32 -32.96 18.30
C HIS A 274 -1.68 -34.22 17.49
N GLY A 275 -1.59 -35.40 18.13
CA GLY A 275 -2.02 -36.66 17.54
C GLY A 275 -1.15 -37.09 16.37
N GLU A 276 -1.72 -37.86 15.43
CA GLU A 276 -1.01 -38.21 14.19
C GLU A 276 -0.77 -36.97 13.32
N VAL A 277 0.46 -36.84 12.82
CA VAL A 277 0.87 -35.75 11.92
C VAL A 277 1.12 -36.33 10.54
N SER A 278 0.55 -35.68 9.53
CA SER A 278 0.79 -36.02 8.13
C SER A 278 1.31 -34.82 7.35
N THR A 279 2.00 -35.08 6.25
CA THR A 279 2.52 -34.05 5.32
C THR A 279 1.59 -33.91 4.13
N LYS A 280 1.26 -32.67 3.74
CA LYS A 280 0.57 -32.34 2.49
C LYS A 280 1.55 -32.39 1.31
N ALA A 281 1.56 -31.37 0.44
CA ALA A 281 2.30 -31.40 -0.83
C ALA A 281 3.83 -31.33 -0.66
N HIS A 282 4.33 -30.75 0.44
CA HIS A 282 5.75 -30.58 0.73
C HIS A 282 6.11 -30.97 2.17
N PRO A 283 7.37 -31.35 2.47
CA PRO A 283 7.77 -31.85 3.80
C PRO A 283 7.57 -30.88 4.98
N GLY A 284 7.43 -29.57 4.72
CA GLY A 284 7.18 -28.55 5.74
C GLY A 284 5.71 -28.19 5.94
N ASP A 285 4.82 -28.73 5.10
CA ASP A 285 3.39 -28.47 5.09
C ASP A 285 2.68 -29.56 5.89
N LEU A 286 2.59 -29.36 7.20
CA LEU A 286 2.10 -30.36 8.16
C LEU A 286 0.62 -30.12 8.46
N VAL A 287 -0.13 -31.20 8.59
CA VAL A 287 -1.49 -31.22 9.14
C VAL A 287 -1.54 -32.20 10.32
N SER A 288 -2.11 -31.76 11.44
CA SER A 288 -2.33 -32.58 12.62
C SER A 288 -3.79 -33.05 12.73
N GLU A 289 -4.06 -34.05 13.58
CA GLU A 289 -5.44 -34.45 13.87
C GLU A 289 -6.28 -33.30 14.45
N VAL A 290 -5.62 -32.34 15.11
CA VAL A 290 -6.26 -31.15 15.68
C VAL A 290 -6.79 -30.24 14.59
N ASP A 291 -6.03 -29.99 13.52
CA ASP A 291 -6.48 -29.19 12.37
C ASP A 291 -7.79 -29.76 11.80
N VAL A 292 -7.80 -31.07 11.54
CA VAL A 292 -8.94 -31.80 11.00
C VAL A 292 -10.12 -31.80 11.97
N ALA A 293 -9.88 -31.94 13.28
CA ALA A 293 -10.92 -31.93 14.30
C ALA A 293 -11.56 -30.55 14.47
N VAL A 294 -10.75 -29.49 14.48
CA VAL A 294 -11.20 -28.10 14.57
C VAL A 294 -12.03 -27.74 13.33
N GLU A 295 -11.53 -28.04 12.13
CA GLU A 295 -12.28 -27.78 10.91
C GLU A 295 -13.60 -28.54 10.85
N ARG A 296 -13.62 -29.80 11.26
CA ARG A 296 -14.87 -30.58 11.34
C ARG A 296 -15.87 -29.92 12.28
N HIS A 297 -15.42 -29.45 13.44
CA HIS A 297 -16.29 -28.81 14.43
C HIS A 297 -16.86 -27.49 13.89
N VAL A 298 -16.01 -26.64 13.32
CA VAL A 298 -16.41 -25.38 12.69
C VAL A 298 -17.47 -25.60 11.60
N ARG A 299 -17.23 -26.55 10.69
CA ARG A 299 -18.19 -26.92 9.64
C ARG A 299 -19.54 -27.36 10.20
N ASN A 300 -19.54 -28.20 11.23
CA ASN A 300 -20.77 -28.68 11.86
C ASN A 300 -21.56 -27.55 12.53
N VAL A 301 -20.89 -26.64 13.25
CA VAL A 301 -21.54 -25.52 13.93
C VAL A 301 -22.11 -24.52 12.93
N ILE A 302 -21.34 -24.17 11.88
CA ILE A 302 -21.80 -23.26 10.82
C ILE A 302 -23.01 -23.86 10.10
N ALA A 303 -22.94 -25.14 9.68
CA ALA A 303 -24.05 -25.79 9.00
C ALA A 303 -25.33 -25.85 9.87
N ALA A 304 -25.19 -26.02 11.19
CA ALA A 304 -26.32 -26.09 12.11
C ALA A 304 -26.92 -24.73 12.47
N ARG A 305 -26.08 -23.69 12.66
CA ARG A 305 -26.52 -22.39 13.20
C ARG A 305 -26.69 -21.31 12.14
N LEU A 306 -26.06 -21.47 10.98
CA LEU A 306 -26.04 -20.50 9.89
C LEU A 306 -26.43 -21.20 8.57
N PRO A 307 -27.68 -21.68 8.44
CA PRO A 307 -28.11 -22.41 7.26
C PRO A 307 -27.97 -21.55 6.00
N GLY A 308 -27.39 -22.13 4.95
CA GLY A 308 -27.11 -21.42 3.69
C GLY A 308 -25.71 -20.78 3.61
N HIS A 309 -24.93 -20.82 4.69
CA HIS A 309 -23.52 -20.44 4.64
C HIS A 309 -22.65 -21.62 4.17
N THR A 310 -21.61 -21.33 3.39
CA THR A 310 -20.59 -22.31 2.96
C THR A 310 -19.31 -22.18 3.77
N VAL A 311 -18.44 -23.19 3.72
CA VAL A 311 -17.13 -23.17 4.38
C VAL A 311 -16.06 -23.67 3.40
N VAL A 312 -15.04 -22.85 3.17
CA VAL A 312 -13.79 -23.19 2.51
C VAL A 312 -12.72 -23.26 3.59
N GLY A 313 -12.25 -24.46 3.91
CA GLY A 313 -11.25 -24.70 4.93
C GLY A 313 -9.94 -25.17 4.31
N GLU A 314 -8.83 -24.95 5.01
CA GLU A 314 -7.51 -25.37 4.58
C GLU A 314 -7.39 -26.90 4.41
N GLU A 315 -8.03 -27.69 5.30
CA GLU A 315 -7.84 -29.14 5.34
C GLU A 315 -8.84 -29.92 4.50
N MET A 316 -10.11 -29.54 4.55
CA MET A 316 -11.17 -30.25 3.82
C MET A 316 -11.62 -29.50 2.56
N GLY A 317 -10.96 -28.38 2.22
CA GLY A 317 -11.23 -27.60 1.01
C GLY A 317 -12.63 -26.99 1.00
N GLY A 318 -13.33 -27.09 -0.12
CA GLY A 318 -14.68 -26.55 -0.29
C GLY A 318 -14.75 -25.50 -1.39
N THR A 319 -15.96 -25.10 -1.73
CA THR A 319 -16.22 -24.18 -2.85
C THR A 319 -17.10 -23.04 -2.37
N ALA A 320 -16.60 -21.81 -2.51
CA ALA A 320 -17.41 -20.61 -2.33
C ALA A 320 -18.46 -20.54 -3.44
N THR A 321 -19.71 -20.23 -3.07
CA THR A 321 -20.79 -20.01 -4.05
C THR A 321 -21.05 -18.52 -4.15
N ALA A 322 -21.06 -17.99 -5.38
CA ALA A 322 -21.31 -16.57 -5.62
C ALA A 322 -22.68 -16.15 -5.05
N GLY A 323 -22.73 -14.99 -4.41
CA GLY A 323 -23.89 -14.42 -3.73
C GLY A 323 -24.23 -15.08 -2.39
N GLN A 324 -23.45 -16.05 -1.91
CA GLN A 324 -23.68 -16.73 -0.64
C GLN A 324 -22.60 -16.41 0.41
N PRO A 325 -22.97 -16.33 1.70
CA PRO A 325 -21.99 -16.18 2.77
C PRO A 325 -21.06 -17.40 2.85
N CYS A 326 -19.77 -17.17 2.70
CA CYS A 326 -18.72 -18.17 2.75
C CYS A 326 -17.73 -17.87 3.87
N TRP A 327 -17.51 -18.86 4.73
CA TRP A 327 -16.49 -18.82 5.76
C TRP A 327 -15.17 -19.38 5.23
N TYR A 328 -14.08 -18.67 5.43
CA TYR A 328 -12.72 -19.11 5.15
C TYR A 328 -12.04 -19.48 6.47
N LEU A 329 -11.54 -20.69 6.55
CA LEU A 329 -10.99 -21.25 7.78
C LEU A 329 -9.56 -21.74 7.56
N ASP A 330 -8.67 -21.30 8.44
CA ASP A 330 -7.42 -21.99 8.77
C ASP A 330 -7.53 -22.41 10.25
N PRO A 331 -7.63 -23.73 10.53
CA PRO A 331 -7.93 -24.25 11.86
C PRO A 331 -6.77 -24.09 12.85
N VAL A 332 -5.51 -24.13 12.38
CA VAL A 332 -4.30 -23.91 13.18
C VAL A 332 -3.24 -23.22 12.32
N ASP A 333 -3.31 -21.89 12.24
CA ASP A 333 -2.31 -21.10 11.54
C ASP A 333 -0.97 -21.24 12.28
N GLY A 334 0.01 -21.83 11.59
CA GLY A 334 1.28 -22.24 12.15
C GLY A 334 1.32 -23.70 12.65
N THR A 335 0.65 -24.65 12.00
CA THR A 335 0.67 -26.09 12.34
C THR A 335 2.07 -26.65 12.56
N THR A 336 3.09 -26.17 11.83
CA THR A 336 4.50 -26.54 12.08
C THR A 336 4.95 -26.17 13.49
N ASN A 337 4.61 -24.98 13.99
CA ASN A 337 4.90 -24.57 15.36
C ASN A 337 4.14 -25.44 16.36
N PHE A 338 2.86 -25.70 16.08
CA PHE A 338 2.00 -26.53 16.92
C PHE A 338 2.60 -27.92 17.16
N VAL A 339 2.94 -28.64 16.08
CA VAL A 339 3.55 -29.98 16.13
C VAL A 339 4.89 -29.99 16.87
N ASN A 340 5.64 -28.88 16.80
CA ASN A 340 6.92 -28.74 17.50
C ASN A 340 6.78 -28.16 18.93
N ASN A 341 5.57 -28.09 19.48
CA ASN A 341 5.26 -27.54 20.81
C ASN A 341 5.71 -26.08 21.01
N ILE A 342 5.74 -25.30 19.93
CA ILE A 342 6.01 -23.86 19.97
C ILE A 342 4.64 -23.16 20.06
N PRO A 343 4.39 -22.34 21.10
CA PRO A 343 3.05 -21.78 21.38
C PRO A 343 2.66 -20.60 20.46
N TRP A 344 3.26 -20.49 19.28
CA TRP A 344 2.99 -19.43 18.31
C TRP A 344 2.11 -19.96 17.19
N THR A 345 0.83 -20.12 17.51
CA THR A 345 -0.22 -20.59 16.61
C THR A 345 -1.46 -19.71 16.76
N ALA A 346 -2.28 -19.63 15.71
CA ALA A 346 -3.53 -18.90 15.72
C ALA A 346 -4.69 -19.73 15.16
N PHE A 347 -5.92 -19.27 15.41
CA PHE A 347 -7.12 -19.77 14.74
C PHE A 347 -7.66 -18.64 13.88
N SER A 348 -7.86 -18.90 12.58
CA SER A 348 -8.21 -17.88 11.59
C SER A 348 -9.53 -18.22 10.93
N LEU A 349 -10.55 -17.37 11.11
CA LEU A 349 -11.89 -17.60 10.57
C LEU A 349 -12.50 -16.31 10.00
N ALA A 350 -12.53 -16.18 8.68
CA ALA A 350 -13.10 -15.03 7.99
C ALA A 350 -14.49 -15.35 7.40
N LEU A 351 -15.36 -14.34 7.26
CA LEU A 351 -16.63 -14.45 6.53
C LEU A 351 -16.60 -13.52 5.32
N ALA A 352 -17.09 -13.98 4.19
CA ALA A 352 -17.14 -13.25 2.92
C ALA A 352 -18.47 -13.50 2.21
N ILE A 353 -18.92 -12.60 1.35
CA ILE A 353 -19.94 -12.86 0.32
C ILE A 353 -19.34 -12.27 -0.95
N ASP A 354 -18.99 -13.05 -1.96
CA ASP A 354 -18.29 -12.64 -3.21
C ASP A 354 -16.90 -11.97 -3.06
N VAL A 355 -16.71 -11.12 -2.04
CA VAL A 355 -15.46 -10.53 -1.55
C VAL A 355 -15.42 -10.60 -0.01
N PRO A 356 -14.25 -10.56 0.65
CA PRO A 356 -14.13 -10.70 2.11
C PRO A 356 -14.93 -9.63 2.87
N LEU A 357 -15.74 -10.06 3.86
CA LEU A 357 -16.58 -9.18 4.69
C LEU A 357 -16.06 -9.00 6.12
N LEU A 358 -15.39 -10.00 6.71
CA LEU A 358 -14.89 -10.00 8.08
C LEU A 358 -13.55 -10.74 8.17
N TRP A 359 -12.59 -10.19 8.92
CA TRP A 359 -11.27 -10.78 9.17
C TRP A 359 -10.89 -10.65 10.65
N PRO A 360 -10.97 -11.72 11.45
CA PRO A 360 -10.30 -11.77 12.73
C PRO A 360 -8.90 -12.37 12.53
N SER A 361 -7.87 -11.54 12.40
CA SER A 361 -6.52 -11.94 12.79
C SER A 361 -6.27 -11.47 14.20
N SER A 362 -6.00 -12.39 15.12
CA SER A 362 -5.47 -12.03 16.44
C SER A 362 -4.31 -12.95 16.80
N PRO A 363 -3.06 -12.45 16.77
CA PRO A 363 -2.03 -12.97 17.65
C PRO A 363 -2.43 -12.51 19.06
N ILE A 364 -3.07 -13.42 19.80
CA ILE A 364 -3.67 -13.30 21.15
C ILE A 364 -3.14 -12.11 22.00
N PRO A 365 -4.00 -11.28 22.64
CA PRO A 365 -5.34 -11.62 23.12
C PRO A 365 -6.50 -10.83 22.49
N GLY A 366 -7.48 -11.56 21.94
CA GLY A 366 -8.88 -11.37 22.30
C GLY A 366 -9.66 -10.22 21.68
N GLU A 367 -9.29 -9.72 20.50
CA GLU A 367 -10.13 -8.77 19.76
C GLU A 367 -10.66 -9.37 18.46
N VAL A 368 -11.99 -9.33 18.31
CA VAL A 368 -12.66 -9.56 17.04
C VAL A 368 -12.93 -8.22 16.39
N THR A 369 -12.23 -7.92 15.30
CA THR A 369 -12.45 -6.71 14.52
C THR A 369 -13.60 -6.95 13.54
N SER A 370 -14.72 -6.27 13.79
CA SER A 370 -15.77 -6.12 12.78
C SER A 370 -15.47 -4.89 11.95
N SER A 371 -15.46 -5.00 10.62
CA SER A 371 -15.68 -3.87 9.73
C SER A 371 -17.15 -3.44 9.85
N LYS A 372 -17.44 -2.65 10.89
CA LYS A 372 -18.67 -1.87 10.88
C LYS A 372 -18.49 -0.75 9.86
N ARG A 373 -19.50 -0.58 9.01
CA ARG A 373 -19.65 0.60 8.13
C ARG A 373 -19.50 1.89 8.92
#